data_AF-A0A9P1DH82-F1
#
_entry.id   AF-A0A9P1DH82-F1
#
_cell.length_a   1.000
_cell.length_b   1.000
_cell.length_c   1.000
_cell.angle_alpha   90.00
_cell.angle_beta   90.00
_cell.angle_gamma   90.00
#
_symmetry.space_group_name_H-M   'P 1'
#
loop_
_entity.id
_entity.type
_entity.pdbx_description
1 polymer ?
#
loop_
_entity_poly.entity_id
_entity_poly.type
_entity_poly.pdbx_seq_one_letter_code
_entity_poly.pdbx_strand_id
1 'polypeptide(L)'
;EEQVEGLEEAEKLTEKWQDALPGSFMSSGAYIFFDQYRIIVAQMTSSIGLCLGAVTVISALILGHPLSVLTVIIVLGLVFVDLMGNIVLWDLDLNSISMINLVMAVGLVVDYSMHMAHNFSLQDSMLPRKQRAELAVREIGQPIFLGVSTTFMAILPLAFSSSQAFRVFFKMFFGIVVAGGAHGLIFLPVLLSLLGPSMDGSSTEVVKIDNAEVLESNSEHSPKVAKGTS
;
A
#
# COMPACT_ATOMS: atom_id res chain seq x y z
N GLU A 1 23.10 6.04 22.41
CA GLU A 1 24.40 6.13 21.72
C GLU A 1 25.55 5.77 22.65
N GLU A 2 25.74 6.46 23.78
CA GLU A 2 26.82 6.17 24.76
C GLU A 2 26.92 4.68 25.19
N GLN A 3 25.80 4.02 25.48
CA GLN A 3 25.81 2.61 25.87
C GLN A 3 26.08 1.64 24.70
N VAL A 4 25.81 2.06 23.46
CA VAL A 4 26.11 1.27 22.26
C VAL A 4 27.60 1.34 21.95
N GLU A 5 28.21 2.52 22.07
CA GLU A 5 29.66 2.73 21.91
C GLU A 5 30.45 1.99 23.00
N GLY A 6 30.01 2.04 24.27
CA GLY A 6 30.67 1.34 25.37
C GLY A 6 30.72 -0.19 25.19
N LEU A 7 29.72 -0.78 24.54
CA LEU A 7 29.75 -2.21 24.21
C LEU A 7 30.72 -2.52 23.06
N GLU A 8 30.98 -1.54 22.19
CA GLU A 8 31.80 -1.67 20.99
C GLU A 8 33.27 -1.71 21.39
N GLU A 9 33.61 -0.87 22.38
CA GLU A 9 34.90 -0.90 23.06
C GLU A 9 35.11 -2.21 23.83
N ALA A 10 34.09 -2.69 24.56
CA ALA A 10 34.19 -3.92 25.33
C ALA A 10 34.31 -5.18 24.45
N GLU A 11 33.67 -5.20 23.28
CA GLU A 11 33.89 -6.25 22.26
C GLU A 11 35.31 -6.21 21.69
N LYS A 12 35.81 -5.03 21.29
CA LYS A 12 37.19 -4.87 20.81
C LYS A 12 38.22 -5.30 21.85
N LEU A 13 37.96 -5.05 23.13
CA LEU A 13 38.78 -5.54 24.23
C LEU A 13 38.73 -7.06 24.32
N THR A 14 37.55 -7.66 24.19
CA THR A 14 37.40 -9.13 24.22
C THR A 14 38.13 -9.79 23.04
N GLU A 15 38.00 -9.25 21.83
CA GLU A 15 38.75 -9.71 20.64
C GLU A 15 40.26 -9.62 20.85
N LYS A 16 40.75 -8.55 21.49
CA LYS A 16 42.18 -8.38 21.79
C LYS A 16 42.71 -9.44 22.75
N TRP A 17 41.88 -9.96 23.64
CA TRP A 17 42.25 -11.02 24.58
C TRP A 17 41.94 -12.43 24.07
N GLN A 18 41.39 -12.57 22.87
CA GLN A 18 41.01 -13.86 22.27
C GLN A 18 42.21 -14.82 22.12
N ASP A 19 43.39 -14.28 21.82
CA ASP A 19 44.64 -15.06 21.71
C ASP A 19 45.10 -15.62 23.06
N ALA A 20 44.80 -14.92 24.16
CA ALA A 20 45.16 -15.32 25.51
C ALA A 20 44.08 -16.18 26.19
N LEU A 21 42.81 -15.98 25.82
CA LEU A 21 41.64 -16.66 26.34
C LEU A 21 40.74 -17.13 25.18
N PRO A 22 41.09 -18.23 24.49
CA PRO A 22 40.32 -18.71 23.36
C PRO A 22 38.91 -19.09 23.80
N GLY A 23 37.91 -18.45 23.19
CA GLY A 23 36.49 -18.67 23.49
C GLY A 23 35.90 -17.75 24.57
N SER A 24 36.63 -16.72 25.02
CA SER A 24 36.03 -15.68 25.86
C SER A 24 34.98 -14.88 25.09
N PHE A 25 33.82 -14.65 25.71
CA PHE A 25 32.78 -13.77 25.18
C PHE A 25 32.26 -12.88 26.31
N MET A 26 31.88 -11.64 25.97
CA MET A 26 31.26 -10.75 26.93
C MET A 26 29.79 -11.13 27.11
N SER A 27 29.40 -11.49 28.34
CA SER A 27 28.00 -11.73 28.70
C SER A 27 27.56 -10.72 29.74
N SER A 28 26.59 -9.89 29.38
CA SER A 28 25.93 -8.95 30.28
C SER A 28 24.46 -8.84 29.87
N GLY A 29 23.55 -8.65 30.83
CA GLY A 29 22.14 -8.43 30.52
C GLY A 29 21.92 -7.24 29.59
N ALA A 30 22.72 -6.18 29.76
CA ALA A 30 22.67 -4.99 28.90
C ALA A 30 23.17 -5.26 27.47
N TYR A 31 24.16 -6.14 27.31
CA TYR A 31 24.74 -6.48 25.99
C TYR A 31 23.67 -6.97 25.02
N ILE A 32 22.79 -7.88 25.47
CA ILE A 32 21.71 -8.45 24.65
C ILE A 32 20.73 -7.37 24.17
N PHE A 33 20.41 -6.37 25.00
CA PHE A 33 19.46 -5.32 24.64
C PHE A 33 20.05 -4.30 23.66
N PHE A 34 21.33 -3.96 23.79
CA PHE A 34 21.98 -2.94 22.97
C PHE A 34 22.55 -3.47 21.65
N ASP A 35 22.93 -4.74 21.60
CA ASP A 35 23.33 -5.41 20.36
C ASP A 35 22.21 -5.32 19.31
N GLN A 36 20.95 -5.44 19.76
CA GLN A 36 19.77 -5.23 18.92
C GLN A 36 19.72 -3.85 18.28
N TYR A 37 20.11 -2.78 18.98
CA TYR A 37 20.10 -1.41 18.45
C TYR A 37 21.20 -1.17 17.42
N ARG A 38 22.32 -1.92 17.45
CA ARG A 38 23.34 -1.84 16.39
C ARG A 38 22.87 -2.43 15.08
N ILE A 39 22.26 -3.60 15.18
CA ILE A 39 21.83 -4.37 14.01
C ILE A 39 20.54 -3.76 13.44
N ILE A 40 19.81 -2.95 14.21
CA ILE A 40 18.48 -2.47 13.85
C ILE A 40 18.45 -1.73 12.51
N VAL A 41 19.41 -0.83 12.24
CA VAL A 41 19.42 -0.03 11.00
C VAL A 41 19.73 -0.91 9.79
N ALA A 42 20.75 -1.78 9.89
CA ALA A 42 21.10 -2.70 8.82
C ALA A 42 19.98 -3.71 8.52
N GLN A 43 19.32 -4.18 9.58
CA GLN A 43 18.15 -5.05 9.46
C GLN A 43 16.95 -4.30 8.87
N MET A 44 16.75 -3.03 9.22
CA MET A 44 15.71 -2.16 8.67
C MET A 44 15.85 -2.05 7.15
N THR A 45 17.03 -1.62 6.70
CA THR A 45 17.31 -1.35 5.29
C THR A 45 17.20 -2.63 4.48
N SER A 46 17.70 -3.75 5.01
CA SER A 46 17.61 -5.05 4.35
C SER A 46 16.16 -5.54 4.26
N SER A 47 15.39 -5.41 5.34
CA SER A 47 13.99 -5.87 5.38
C SER A 47 13.11 -5.05 4.45
N ILE A 48 13.24 -3.72 4.49
CA ILE A 48 12.49 -2.82 3.59
C ILE A 48 12.91 -3.05 2.14
N GLY A 49 14.21 -3.21 1.86
CA GLY A 49 14.71 -3.50 0.52
C GLY A 49 14.15 -4.80 -0.06
N LEU A 50 14.13 -5.87 0.73
CA LEU A 50 13.52 -7.15 0.36
C LEU A 50 12.01 -7.03 0.14
N CYS A 51 11.30 -6.30 1.02
CA CYS A 51 9.87 -6.04 0.85
C CYS A 51 9.59 -5.25 -0.44
N LEU A 52 10.32 -4.17 -0.72
CA LEU A 52 10.17 -3.39 -1.94
C LEU A 52 10.47 -4.21 -3.20
N GLY A 53 11.50 -5.04 -3.17
CA GLY A 53 11.82 -5.97 -4.25
C GLY A 53 10.69 -6.96 -4.50
N ALA A 54 10.20 -7.63 -3.44
CA ALA A 54 9.09 -8.58 -3.54
C ALA A 54 7.81 -7.91 -4.05
N VAL A 55 7.46 -6.72 -3.52
CA VAL A 55 6.30 -5.93 -3.96
C VAL A 55 6.41 -5.55 -5.43
N THR A 56 7.59 -5.14 -5.88
CA THR A 56 7.82 -4.78 -7.29
C THR A 56 7.61 -5.99 -8.20
N VAL A 57 8.17 -7.16 -7.84
CA VAL A 57 8.01 -8.40 -8.61
C VAL A 57 6.55 -8.84 -8.65
N ILE A 58 5.88 -8.92 -7.50
CA ILE A 58 4.48 -9.37 -7.41
C ILE A 58 3.56 -8.39 -8.15
N SER A 59 3.77 -7.08 -8.00
CA SER A 59 2.98 -6.07 -8.71
C SER A 59 3.21 -6.14 -10.23
N ALA A 60 4.44 -6.37 -10.68
CA ALA A 60 4.72 -6.55 -12.10
C ALA A 60 4.02 -7.77 -12.69
N LEU A 61 3.97 -8.88 -11.95
CA LEU A 61 3.29 -10.11 -12.39
C LEU A 61 1.77 -9.94 -12.48
N ILE A 62 1.16 -9.23 -11.53
CA ILE A 62 -0.31 -9.09 -11.47
C ILE A 62 -0.84 -7.97 -12.38
N LEU A 63 -0.14 -6.83 -12.45
CA LEU A 63 -0.63 -5.68 -13.22
C LEU A 63 -0.20 -5.72 -14.68
N GLY A 64 0.90 -6.39 -15.02
CA GLY A 64 1.40 -6.57 -16.38
C GLY A 64 1.92 -5.31 -17.08
N HIS A 65 1.57 -4.10 -16.62
CA HIS A 65 1.95 -2.83 -17.23
C HIS A 65 2.88 -1.99 -16.32
N PRO A 66 4.06 -1.54 -16.81
CA PRO A 66 5.06 -0.89 -15.98
C PRO A 66 4.59 0.44 -15.38
N LEU A 67 3.76 1.23 -16.07
CA LEU A 67 3.21 2.47 -15.51
C LEU A 67 2.32 2.23 -14.28
N SER A 68 1.53 1.16 -14.27
CA SER A 68 0.65 0.85 -13.14
C SER A 68 1.49 0.40 -11.93
N VAL A 69 2.54 -0.39 -12.18
CA VAL A 69 3.51 -0.79 -11.15
C VAL A 69 4.23 0.43 -10.57
N LEU A 70 4.71 1.34 -11.43
CA LEU A 70 5.35 2.57 -11.02
C LEU A 70 4.43 3.42 -10.14
N THR A 71 3.15 3.51 -10.50
CA THR A 71 2.14 4.26 -9.73
C THR A 71 1.99 3.68 -8.32
N VAL A 72 1.92 2.35 -8.18
CA VAL A 72 1.84 1.68 -6.87
C VAL A 72 3.11 1.92 -6.04
N ILE A 73 4.29 1.86 -6.66
CA ILE A 73 5.57 2.13 -5.97
C ILE A 73 5.65 3.58 -5.49
N ILE A 74 5.19 4.54 -6.30
CA ILE A 74 5.14 5.96 -5.90
C ILE A 74 4.23 6.13 -4.68
N VAL A 75 3.04 5.54 -4.71
CA VAL A 75 2.10 5.58 -3.57
C VAL A 75 2.72 4.98 -2.31
N LEU A 76 3.39 3.84 -2.45
CA LEU A 76 4.09 3.20 -1.34
C LEU A 76 5.19 4.09 -0.76
N GLY A 77 5.97 4.75 -1.62
CA GLY A 77 7.00 5.70 -1.20
C GLY A 77 6.44 6.90 -0.45
N LEU A 78 5.32 7.47 -0.91
CA LEU A 78 4.64 8.58 -0.23
C LEU A 78 4.16 8.18 1.17
N VAL A 79 3.51 7.02 1.30
CA VAL A 79 3.06 6.55 2.61
C VAL A 79 4.27 6.27 3.53
N PHE A 80 5.37 5.74 3.01
CA PHE A 80 6.57 5.54 3.81
C PHE A 80 7.11 6.86 4.37
N VAL A 81 7.15 7.92 3.56
CA VAL A 81 7.55 9.27 4.00
C VAL A 81 6.58 9.82 5.06
N ASP A 82 5.28 9.64 4.89
CA ASP A 82 4.28 10.06 5.88
C ASP A 82 4.46 9.34 7.22
N LEU A 83 4.79 8.05 7.20
CA LEU A 83 5.04 7.28 8.43
C LEU A 83 6.34 7.69 9.12
N MET A 84 7.39 8.01 8.36
CA MET A 84 8.60 8.64 8.89
C MET A 84 8.27 9.99 9.55
N GLY A 85 7.43 10.80 8.90
CA GLY A 85 6.91 12.04 9.47
C GLY A 85 6.10 11.83 10.74
N ASN A 86 5.27 10.79 10.81
CA ASN A 86 4.46 10.45 11.98
C ASN A 86 5.32 10.07 13.19
N ILE A 87 6.43 9.35 12.97
CA ILE A 87 7.40 9.02 14.03
C ILE A 87 7.96 10.30 14.66
N VAL A 88 8.36 11.26 13.83
CA VAL A 88 8.90 12.55 14.31
C VAL A 88 7.81 13.39 14.97
N LEU A 89 6.61 13.46 14.39
CA LEU A 89 5.51 14.27 14.90
C LEU A 89 5.05 13.82 16.30
N TRP A 90 5.12 12.52 16.59
CA TRP A 90 4.62 11.92 17.83
C TRP A 90 5.74 11.62 18.83
N ASP A 91 6.96 12.10 18.54
CA ASP A 91 8.18 11.94 19.33
C ASP A 91 8.43 10.47 19.70
N LEU A 92 8.47 9.62 18.66
CA LEU A 92 8.65 8.18 18.79
C LEU A 92 10.08 7.76 18.45
N ASP A 93 10.64 6.87 19.24
CA ASP A 93 11.95 6.30 18.96
C ASP A 93 11.90 5.28 17.81
N LEU A 94 12.92 5.29 16.96
CA LEU A 94 13.17 4.21 16.00
C LEU A 94 13.69 2.98 16.74
N ASN A 95 12.79 2.06 17.06
CA ASN A 95 13.05 0.81 17.76
C ASN A 95 12.45 -0.38 17.00
N SER A 96 12.60 -1.60 17.52
CA SER A 96 12.16 -2.78 16.76
C SER A 96 10.65 -2.86 16.61
N ILE A 97 9.87 -2.25 17.52
CA ILE A 97 8.42 -2.18 17.40
C ILE A 97 8.02 -1.23 16.25
N SER A 98 8.65 -0.05 16.16
CA SER A 98 8.39 0.88 15.05
C SER A 98 8.81 0.26 13.71
N MET A 99 9.90 -0.49 13.67
CA MET A 99 10.34 -1.21 12.47
C MET A 99 9.31 -2.23 11.97
N ILE A 100 8.79 -3.07 12.86
CA ILE A 100 7.75 -4.06 12.50
C ILE A 100 6.52 -3.32 11.97
N ASN A 101 6.15 -2.19 12.58
CA ASN A 101 5.04 -1.36 12.08
C ASN A 101 5.29 -0.81 10.68
N LEU A 102 6.51 -0.37 10.36
CA LEU A 102 6.84 0.11 9.02
C LEU A 102 6.76 -1.01 7.98
N VAL A 103 7.27 -2.20 8.30
CA VAL A 103 7.18 -3.37 7.41
C VAL A 103 5.72 -3.79 7.21
N MET A 104 4.91 -3.82 8.27
CA MET A 104 3.47 -4.10 8.17
C MET A 104 2.75 -3.04 7.33
N ALA A 105 3.14 -1.77 7.43
CA ALA A 105 2.58 -0.71 6.61
C ALA A 105 2.78 -0.96 5.12
N VAL A 106 3.98 -1.40 4.71
CA VAL A 106 4.27 -1.74 3.32
C VAL A 106 3.29 -2.80 2.81
N GLY A 107 3.02 -3.84 3.60
CA GLY A 107 2.08 -4.90 3.27
C GLY A 107 0.63 -4.44 3.15
N LEU A 108 0.15 -3.60 4.08
CA LEU A 108 -1.23 -3.10 4.04
C LEU A 108 -1.45 -2.11 2.89
N VAL A 109 -0.50 -1.20 2.66
CA VAL A 109 -0.60 -0.18 1.60
C VAL A 109 -0.54 -0.82 0.22
N VAL A 110 0.35 -1.80 0.01
CA VAL A 110 0.44 -2.50 -1.28
C VAL A 110 -0.82 -3.31 -1.56
N ASP A 111 -1.44 -3.94 -0.55
CA ASP A 111 -2.68 -4.70 -0.72
C ASP A 111 -3.80 -3.81 -1.28
N TYR A 112 -4.07 -2.70 -0.60
CA TYR A 112 -5.09 -1.73 -1.04
C TYR A 112 -4.77 -1.16 -2.44
N SER A 113 -3.51 -0.82 -2.66
CA SER A 113 -3.07 -0.18 -3.91
C SER A 113 -3.09 -1.15 -5.09
N MET A 114 -2.65 -2.39 -4.87
CA MET A 114 -2.68 -3.45 -5.86
C MET A 114 -4.11 -3.78 -6.26
N HIS A 115 -5.02 -3.99 -5.30
CA HIS A 115 -6.41 -4.32 -5.60
C HIS A 115 -7.09 -3.21 -6.42
N MET A 116 -6.84 -1.95 -6.09
CA MET A 116 -7.33 -0.80 -6.85
C MET A 116 -6.73 -0.74 -8.26
N ALA A 117 -5.40 -0.85 -8.38
CA ALA A 117 -4.72 -0.75 -9.67
C ALA A 117 -5.01 -1.96 -10.58
N HIS A 118 -5.16 -3.15 -10.00
CA HIS A 118 -5.55 -4.35 -10.71
C HIS A 118 -6.99 -4.24 -11.21
N ASN A 119 -7.95 -3.83 -10.37
CA ASN A 119 -9.32 -3.63 -10.82
C ASN A 119 -9.38 -2.57 -11.94
N PHE A 120 -8.65 -1.45 -11.82
CA PHE A 120 -8.50 -0.47 -12.90
C PHE A 120 -7.98 -1.10 -14.22
N SER A 121 -7.03 -2.04 -14.14
CA SER A 121 -6.48 -2.73 -15.31
C SER A 121 -7.47 -3.71 -15.96
N LEU A 122 -8.45 -4.21 -15.21
CA LEU A 122 -9.50 -5.10 -15.71
C LEU A 122 -10.66 -4.35 -16.38
N GLN A 123 -10.81 -3.05 -16.11
CA GLN A 123 -11.83 -2.21 -16.76
C GLN A 123 -11.58 -2.08 -18.26
N ASP A 124 -12.66 -1.97 -19.04
CA ASP A 124 -12.63 -1.88 -20.50
C ASP A 124 -11.64 -0.81 -20.99
N SER A 125 -10.71 -1.24 -21.83
CA SER A 125 -9.69 -0.44 -22.49
C SER A 125 -10.24 0.72 -23.31
N MET A 126 -11.45 0.57 -23.87
CA MET A 126 -12.08 1.57 -24.71
C MET A 126 -12.61 2.77 -23.92
N LEU A 127 -12.77 2.61 -22.61
CA LEU A 127 -13.26 3.68 -21.74
C LEU A 127 -12.16 4.70 -21.43
N PRO A 128 -12.50 5.99 -21.34
CA PRO A 128 -11.56 7.00 -20.86
C PRO A 128 -11.00 6.63 -19.48
N ARG A 129 -9.72 6.93 -19.24
CA ARG A 129 -9.02 6.63 -17.96
C ARG A 129 -9.81 7.08 -16.73
N LYS A 130 -10.45 8.25 -16.80
CA LYS A 130 -11.29 8.78 -15.71
C LYS A 130 -12.48 7.88 -15.41
N GLN A 131 -13.16 7.37 -16.44
CA GLN A 131 -14.31 6.49 -16.26
C GLN A 131 -13.89 5.11 -15.75
N ARG A 132 -12.75 4.60 -16.21
CA ARG A 132 -12.14 3.36 -15.67
C ARG A 132 -11.79 3.49 -14.19
N ALA A 133 -11.19 4.62 -13.78
CA ALA A 133 -10.89 4.90 -12.39
C ALA A 133 -12.16 4.99 -11.53
N GLU A 134 -13.21 5.62 -12.03
CA GLU A 134 -14.49 5.69 -11.35
C GLU A 134 -15.14 4.31 -11.16
N LEU A 135 -15.15 3.48 -12.21
CA LEU A 135 -15.67 2.11 -12.13
C LEU A 135 -14.86 1.26 -11.16
N ALA A 136 -13.53 1.35 -11.20
CA ALA A 136 -12.68 0.63 -10.27
C ALA A 136 -12.98 0.99 -8.82
N VAL A 137 -13.09 2.29 -8.50
CA VAL A 137 -13.46 2.74 -7.15
C VAL A 137 -14.86 2.26 -6.75
N ARG A 138 -15.82 2.26 -7.68
CA ARG A 138 -17.18 1.78 -7.40
C ARG A 138 -17.22 0.28 -7.07
N GLU A 139 -16.38 -0.53 -7.72
CA GLU A 139 -16.34 -1.97 -7.49
C GLU A 139 -15.52 -2.37 -6.26
N ILE A 140 -14.31 -1.83 -6.12
CA ILE A 140 -13.36 -2.27 -5.08
C ILE A 140 -13.18 -1.29 -3.92
N GLY A 141 -13.71 -0.06 -4.02
CA GLY A 141 -13.57 0.95 -2.96
C GLY A 141 -14.27 0.54 -1.66
N GLN A 142 -15.49 0.01 -1.73
CA GLN A 142 -16.22 -0.45 -0.54
C GLN A 142 -15.50 -1.57 0.22
N PRO A 143 -15.06 -2.69 -0.42
CA PRO A 143 -14.37 -3.74 0.31
C PRO A 143 -13.04 -3.26 0.92
N ILE A 144 -12.28 -2.42 0.22
CA ILE A 144 -11.04 -1.84 0.77
C ILE A 144 -11.36 -0.94 1.97
N PHE A 145 -12.37 -0.06 1.89
CA PHE A 145 -12.77 0.81 3.00
C PHE A 145 -13.18 0.01 4.25
N LEU A 146 -13.91 -1.08 4.07
CA LEU A 146 -14.26 -1.99 5.16
C LEU A 146 -13.01 -2.69 5.73
N GLY A 147 -12.07 -3.10 4.88
CA GLY A 147 -10.78 -3.66 5.31
C GLY A 147 -9.96 -2.69 6.16
N VAL A 148 -9.88 -1.42 5.75
CA VAL A 148 -9.22 -0.36 6.52
C VAL A 148 -9.94 -0.13 7.86
N SER A 149 -11.28 -0.07 7.84
CA SER A 149 -12.11 0.16 9.04
C SER A 149 -11.99 -0.97 10.06
N THR A 150 -11.97 -2.22 9.60
CA THR A 150 -11.79 -3.40 10.47
C THR A 150 -10.39 -3.43 11.08
N THR A 151 -9.36 -3.08 10.32
CA THR A 151 -7.99 -2.93 10.85
C THR A 151 -7.92 -1.86 11.94
N PHE A 152 -8.59 -0.71 11.73
CA PHE A 152 -8.69 0.34 12.74
C PHE A 152 -9.40 -0.14 14.02
N MET A 153 -10.50 -0.88 13.88
CA MET A 153 -11.22 -1.45 15.03
C MET A 153 -10.37 -2.49 15.77
N ALA A 154 -9.56 -3.27 15.06
CA ALA A 154 -8.69 -4.28 15.65
C ALA A 154 -7.58 -3.66 16.53
N ILE A 155 -7.04 -2.50 16.14
CA ILE A 155 -5.98 -1.83 16.92
C ILE A 155 -6.53 -0.98 18.08
N LEU A 156 -7.82 -0.65 18.08
CA LEU A 156 -8.42 0.29 19.03
C LEU A 156 -8.20 -0.08 20.51
N PRO A 157 -8.25 -1.37 20.93
CA PRO A 157 -7.97 -1.75 22.31
C PRO A 157 -6.55 -1.40 22.78
N LEU A 158 -5.58 -1.32 21.87
CA LEU A 158 -4.20 -1.00 22.22
C LEU A 158 -4.04 0.44 22.70
N ALA A 159 -4.96 1.35 22.31
CA ALA A 159 -4.98 2.73 22.78
C ALA A 159 -5.18 2.82 24.31
N PHE A 160 -5.93 1.88 24.89
CA PHE A 160 -6.23 1.84 26.32
C PHE A 160 -5.19 1.07 27.13
N SER A 161 -4.11 0.62 26.49
CA SER A 161 -3.08 -0.16 27.16
C SER A 161 -2.17 0.71 28.04
N SER A 162 -1.80 0.16 29.21
CA SER A 162 -0.82 0.75 30.11
C SER A 162 0.63 0.62 29.59
N SER A 163 0.90 -0.32 28.68
CA SER A 163 2.23 -0.56 28.12
C SER A 163 2.61 0.50 27.10
N GLN A 164 3.82 1.06 27.24
CA GLN A 164 4.38 2.01 26.26
C GLN A 164 4.50 1.37 24.87
N ALA A 165 4.94 0.10 24.79
CA ALA A 165 5.06 -0.62 23.52
C ALA A 165 3.73 -0.67 22.76
N PHE A 166 2.63 -0.99 23.44
CA PHE A 166 1.31 -1.06 22.81
C PHE A 166 0.77 0.33 22.44
N ARG A 167 1.08 1.37 23.22
CA ARG A 167 0.77 2.74 22.81
C ARG A 167 1.53 3.14 21.55
N VAL A 168 2.83 2.89 21.47
CA VAL A 168 3.63 3.15 20.24
C VAL A 168 3.05 2.41 19.05
N PHE A 169 2.65 1.15 19.23
CA PHE A 169 2.01 0.36 18.20
C PHE A 169 0.70 0.99 17.70
N PHE A 170 -0.21 1.37 18.61
CA PHE A 170 -1.45 2.06 18.26
C PHE A 170 -1.16 3.36 17.49
N LYS A 171 -0.21 4.17 18.00
CA LYS A 171 0.17 5.45 17.41
C LYS A 171 0.68 5.31 15.97
N MET A 172 1.53 4.32 15.73
CA MET A 172 2.05 4.00 14.40
C MET A 172 0.95 3.48 13.47
N PHE A 173 0.16 2.51 13.93
CA PHE A 173 -0.92 1.92 13.14
C PHE A 173 -2.01 2.91 12.78
N PHE A 174 -2.31 3.86 13.67
CA PHE A 174 -3.21 4.95 13.34
C PHE A 174 -2.71 5.74 12.12
N GLY A 175 -1.41 6.07 12.08
CA GLY A 175 -0.77 6.67 10.92
C GLY A 175 -0.89 5.81 9.66
N ILE A 176 -0.68 4.49 9.77
CA ILE A 176 -0.81 3.54 8.64
C ILE A 176 -2.23 3.53 8.08
N VAL A 177 -3.25 3.44 8.95
CA VAL A 177 -4.67 3.43 8.55
C VAL A 177 -5.04 4.72 7.85
N VAL A 178 -4.65 5.87 8.41
CA VAL A 178 -5.01 7.19 7.86
C VAL A 178 -4.25 7.47 6.56
N ALA A 179 -2.92 7.38 6.58
CA ALA A 179 -2.10 7.68 5.42
C ALA A 179 -2.26 6.63 4.31
N GLY A 180 -2.23 5.35 4.68
CA GLY A 180 -2.41 4.23 3.74
C GLY A 180 -3.82 4.19 3.16
N GLY A 181 -4.85 4.43 3.98
CA GLY A 181 -6.23 4.55 3.51
C GLY A 181 -6.41 5.74 2.56
N ALA A 182 -5.93 6.92 2.93
CA ALA A 182 -6.03 8.12 2.08
C ALA A 182 -5.30 7.94 0.74
N HIS A 183 -4.07 7.42 0.77
CA HIS A 183 -3.30 7.23 -0.45
C HIS A 183 -3.85 6.10 -1.32
N GLY A 184 -4.26 4.98 -0.73
CA GLY A 184 -4.78 3.82 -1.47
C GLY A 184 -6.19 4.03 -2.05
N LEU A 185 -7.10 4.68 -1.31
CA LEU A 185 -8.50 4.86 -1.72
C LEU A 185 -8.77 6.17 -2.47
N ILE A 186 -8.02 7.24 -2.19
CA ILE A 186 -8.32 8.57 -2.73
C ILE A 186 -7.24 8.96 -3.75
N PHE A 187 -5.98 9.00 -3.34
CA PHE A 187 -4.91 9.51 -4.18
C PHE A 187 -4.61 8.59 -5.38
N LEU A 188 -4.53 7.29 -5.15
CA LEU A 188 -4.21 6.31 -6.19
C LEU A 188 -5.18 6.31 -7.37
N PRO A 189 -6.52 6.21 -7.21
CA PRO A 189 -7.43 6.24 -8.35
C PRO A 189 -7.39 7.57 -9.11
N VAL A 190 -7.14 8.69 -8.42
CA VAL A 190 -6.88 9.99 -9.09
C VAL A 190 -5.61 9.92 -9.92
N LEU A 191 -4.52 9.37 -9.38
CA LEU A 191 -3.26 9.23 -10.09
C LEU A 191 -3.39 8.30 -11.30
N LEU A 192 -4.11 7.17 -11.17
CA LEU A 192 -4.43 6.26 -12.27
C LEU A 192 -5.32 6.92 -13.34
N SER A 193 -6.24 7.81 -12.96
CA SER A 193 -7.05 8.54 -13.93
C SER A 193 -6.22 9.48 -14.83
N LEU A 194 -5.07 9.96 -14.32
CA LEU A 194 -4.17 10.87 -15.03
C LEU A 194 -3.08 10.10 -15.80
N LEU A 195 -2.39 9.18 -15.12
CA LEU A 195 -1.18 8.51 -15.60
C LEU A 195 -1.37 7.03 -15.94
N GLY A 196 -2.54 6.47 -15.68
CA GLY A 196 -2.82 5.06 -15.96
C GLY A 196 -2.64 4.72 -17.44
N PRO A 197 -2.28 3.48 -17.77
CA PRO A 197 -2.08 3.07 -19.16
C PRO A 197 -3.33 3.34 -20.01
N SER A 198 -3.14 4.01 -21.16
CA SER A 198 -4.10 3.94 -22.26
C SER A 198 -3.90 2.61 -22.93
N MET A 199 -4.92 1.78 -22.93
CA MET A 199 -4.90 0.56 -23.74
C MET A 199 -5.40 0.98 -25.11
N ASP A 200 -4.51 1.56 -25.92
CA ASP A 200 -4.85 1.95 -27.29
C ASP A 200 -5.08 0.67 -28.11
N GLY A 201 -6.33 0.24 -28.18
CA GLY A 201 -6.80 -0.63 -29.24
C GLY A 201 -6.77 0.14 -30.55
N SER A 202 -6.14 -0.44 -31.56
CA SER A 202 -6.21 -0.02 -32.96
C SER A 202 -7.59 0.54 -33.32
N SER A 203 -7.59 1.73 -33.92
CA SER A 203 -8.63 2.33 -34.76
C SER A 203 -9.94 1.53 -34.84
N THR A 204 -10.85 1.75 -33.90
CA THR A 204 -12.27 1.45 -34.15
C THR A 204 -12.98 2.77 -34.10
N GLU A 205 -13.35 3.28 -35.28
CA GLU A 205 -14.29 4.37 -35.42
C GLU A 205 -15.50 4.11 -34.53
N VAL A 206 -15.71 4.98 -33.57
CA VAL A 206 -17.00 5.09 -32.89
C VAL A 206 -17.98 5.61 -33.94
N VAL A 207 -18.65 4.69 -34.63
CA VAL A 207 -19.84 5.01 -35.41
C VAL A 207 -20.88 5.51 -34.41
N LYS A 208 -21.05 6.84 -34.35
CA LYS A 208 -22.20 7.46 -33.72
C LYS A 208 -23.44 6.98 -34.48
N ILE A 209 -24.15 6.01 -33.94
CA ILE A 209 -25.52 5.76 -34.37
C ILE A 209 -26.35 6.87 -33.75
N ASP A 210 -26.76 7.81 -34.61
CA ASP A 210 -27.69 8.88 -34.24
C ASP A 210 -29.07 8.24 -34.05
N ASN A 211 -29.56 8.21 -32.81
CA ASN A 211 -30.83 7.58 -32.43
C ASN A 211 -32.08 8.33 -32.96
N ALA A 212 -31.91 9.27 -33.90
CA ALA A 212 -32.99 10.04 -34.49
C ALA A 212 -33.72 9.27 -35.62
N GLU A 213 -33.03 8.44 -36.43
CA GLU A 213 -33.66 7.72 -37.56
C GLU A 213 -34.48 6.49 -37.14
N VAL A 214 -34.18 5.88 -35.99
CA VAL A 214 -34.92 4.71 -35.49
C VAL A 214 -36.33 5.08 -35.02
N LEU A 215 -36.56 6.33 -34.62
CA LEU A 215 -37.87 6.80 -34.18
C LEU A 215 -38.80 7.16 -35.34
N GLU A 216 -38.27 7.57 -36.50
CA GLU A 216 -39.11 7.81 -37.68
C GLU A 216 -39.54 6.51 -38.36
N SER A 217 -38.64 5.52 -38.48
CA SER A 217 -38.95 4.22 -39.11
C SER A 217 -39.95 3.37 -38.33
N ASN A 218 -40.06 3.52 -37.00
CA ASN A 218 -41.05 2.81 -36.20
C ASN A 218 -42.45 3.46 -36.21
N SER A 219 -42.59 4.68 -36.74
CA SER A 219 -43.89 5.36 -36.86
C SER A 219 -44.68 4.95 -38.10
N GLU A 220 -44.02 4.43 -39.14
CA GLU A 220 -44.66 4.02 -40.39
C GLU A 220 -45.27 2.60 -40.33
N HIS A 221 -44.96 1.79 -39.31
CA HIS A 221 -45.42 0.41 -39.22
C HIS A 221 -46.50 0.19 -38.15
N SER A 222 -47.54 1.02 -38.15
CA SER A 222 -48.79 0.71 -37.43
C SER A 222 -49.69 -0.21 -38.27
N PRO A 223 -50.06 -1.41 -37.79
CA PRO A 223 -50.98 -2.29 -38.52
C PRO A 223 -52.40 -1.73 -38.52
N LYS A 224 -53.01 -1.64 -39.71
CA LYS A 224 -54.42 -1.29 -39.90
C LYS A 224 -55.31 -2.37 -39.26
N VAL A 225 -56.09 -1.97 -38.24
CA VAL A 225 -57.13 -2.78 -37.61
C VAL A 225 -58.20 -3.13 -38.66
N ALA A 226 -58.32 -4.41 -39.01
CA ALA A 226 -59.39 -4.93 -39.85
C ALA A 226 -60.71 -5.02 -39.07
N LYS A 227 -61.78 -4.45 -39.64
CA LYS A 227 -63.16 -4.57 -39.16
C LYS A 227 -63.63 -6.03 -39.31
N GLY A 228 -64.04 -6.65 -38.21
CA GLY A 228 -64.76 -7.93 -38.22
C GLY A 228 -66.26 -7.72 -38.46
N THR A 229 -66.77 -8.35 -39.51
CA THR A 229 -68.20 -8.58 -39.74
C THR A 229 -68.47 -10.08 -39.58
N SER A 230 -69.25 -10.46 -38.57
CA SER A 230 -70.27 -11.51 -38.58
C SER A 230 -70.92 -11.59 -37.22
#